data_AF-A0A8K0FWB1-F1
#
_entry.id   AF-A0A8K0FWB1-F1
#
_cell.length_a   1.000
_cell.length_b   1.000
_cell.length_c   1.000
_cell.angle_alpha   90.00
_cell.angle_beta   90.00
_cell.angle_gamma   90.00
#
_symmetry.space_group_name_H-M   'P 1'
#
loop_
_entity.id
_entity.type
_entity.pdbx_description
1 polymer ?
#
loop_
_entity_poly.entity_id
_entity_poly.type
_entity_poly.pdbx_seq_one_letter_code
_entity_poly.pdbx_strand_id
1 'polypeptide(L)'
;MANPFEKGGIGFNIQQQLAPLQNLGATIHNQVQQNLMPVFALSIRNQMANGVGGTTVATYYGNIPRVFFIQNGLRRICNGRVEGPRCLGSLEPFEITTREDLCFAKTHAQVNNRICLSAGQINVQATNGQVTCESVDGMPTLLLTMMQYRNMCGNRLPWEVIYRYYPNPSDPRAIAIPNSNPHVRCLNNEPGVCEFEGDSTMGGGGGGAGGMFVSSNNGGFHFNSFSGR
;
A
#
# COMPACT_ATOMS: atom_id res chain seq x y z
N MET A 1 1.81 -1.61 -78.27
CA MET A 1 0.94 -0.75 -77.46
C MET A 1 1.07 -1.22 -76.02
N ALA A 2 1.80 -0.48 -75.19
CA ALA A 2 2.03 -0.80 -73.79
C ALA A 2 0.94 -0.16 -72.93
N ASN A 3 0.32 -0.93 -72.03
CA ASN A 3 -0.65 -0.45 -71.06
C ASN A 3 0.09 0.25 -69.90
N PRO A 4 -0.17 1.54 -69.60
CA PRO A 4 0.60 2.31 -68.63
C PRO A 4 0.10 2.20 -67.17
N PHE A 5 -0.67 1.17 -66.83
CA PHE A 5 -1.14 0.98 -65.45
C PHE A 5 -0.26 -0.04 -64.71
N GLU A 6 1.00 0.35 -64.47
CA GLU A 6 1.83 -0.28 -63.46
C GLU A 6 1.23 0.01 -62.07
N LYS A 7 0.58 -1.04 -61.53
CA LYS A 7 0.06 -1.18 -60.17
C LYS A 7 1.19 -1.16 -59.11
N GLY A 8 1.98 -0.09 -59.02
CA GLY A 8 3.11 0.01 -58.07
C GLY A 8 2.97 1.04 -56.94
N GLY A 9 2.17 2.10 -57.12
CA GLY A 9 2.28 3.30 -56.27
C GLY A 9 1.44 3.32 -54.98
N ILE A 10 0.30 2.62 -54.95
CA ILE A 10 -0.66 2.73 -53.83
C ILE A 10 -0.25 1.84 -52.65
N GLY A 11 0.27 0.63 -52.92
CA GLY A 11 0.71 -0.30 -51.87
C GLY A 11 1.91 0.20 -51.08
N PHE A 12 2.85 0.89 -51.74
CA PHE A 12 4.08 1.39 -51.12
C PHE A 12 3.82 2.61 -50.20
N ASN A 13 2.95 3.53 -50.63
CA ASN A 13 2.55 4.68 -49.81
C ASN A 13 1.71 4.25 -48.59
N ILE A 14 0.82 3.28 -48.74
CA ILE A 14 0.03 2.74 -47.61
C ILE A 14 0.95 1.98 -46.64
N GLN A 15 1.92 1.19 -47.12
CA GLN A 15 2.89 0.51 -46.25
C GLN A 15 3.79 1.49 -45.48
N GLN A 16 4.23 2.59 -46.09
CA GLN A 16 4.99 3.63 -45.38
C GLN A 16 4.14 4.39 -44.36
N GLN A 17 2.85 4.60 -44.62
CA GLN A 17 1.92 5.23 -43.67
C GLN A 17 1.47 4.31 -42.53
N LEU A 18 1.47 2.99 -42.74
CA LEU A 18 1.13 1.98 -41.72
C LEU A 18 2.34 1.48 -40.92
N ALA A 19 3.57 1.74 -41.37
CA ALA A 19 4.79 1.36 -40.65
C ALA A 19 4.86 1.90 -39.19
N PRO A 20 4.41 3.14 -38.89
CA PRO A 20 4.29 3.64 -37.51
C PRO A 20 3.24 2.88 -36.68
N LEU A 21 2.24 2.28 -37.33
CA LEU A 21 1.14 1.55 -36.68
C LEU A 21 1.50 0.09 -36.38
N GLN A 22 2.46 -0.50 -37.10
CA GLN A 22 2.91 -1.89 -36.88
C GLN A 22 3.51 -2.13 -35.49
N ASN A 23 4.01 -1.07 -34.84
CA ASN A 23 4.56 -1.13 -33.48
C ASN A 23 3.72 -0.36 -32.46
N LEU A 24 2.57 0.20 -32.87
CA LEU A 24 1.76 1.05 -31.99
C LEU A 24 1.31 0.29 -30.73
N GLY A 25 0.95 -0.99 -30.87
CA GLY A 25 0.58 -1.83 -29.72
C GLY A 25 1.72 -2.01 -28.71
N ALA A 26 2.93 -2.28 -29.18
CA ALA A 26 4.12 -2.42 -28.32
C ALA A 26 4.52 -1.08 -27.68
N THR A 27 4.44 0.01 -28.44
CA THR A 27 4.70 1.37 -27.94
C THR A 27 3.70 1.76 -26.85
N ILE A 28 2.40 1.56 -27.09
CA ILE A 28 1.35 1.83 -26.10
C ILE A 28 1.58 0.97 -24.86
N HIS A 29 1.87 -0.33 -25.02
CA HIS A 29 2.14 -1.22 -23.89
C HIS A 29 3.32 -0.72 -23.04
N ASN A 30 4.44 -0.38 -23.66
CA ASN A 30 5.62 0.14 -22.97
C ASN A 30 5.32 1.48 -22.28
N GLN A 31 4.58 2.37 -22.94
CA GLN A 31 4.22 3.67 -22.40
C GLN A 31 3.25 3.56 -21.22
N VAL A 32 2.23 2.72 -21.33
CA VAL A 32 1.30 2.41 -20.22
C VAL A 32 2.06 1.79 -19.05
N GLN A 33 2.94 0.82 -19.32
CA GLN A 33 3.73 0.18 -18.28
C GLN A 33 4.59 1.21 -17.54
N GLN A 34 5.34 2.06 -18.26
CA GLN A 34 6.16 3.12 -17.67
C GLN A 34 5.32 4.11 -16.85
N ASN A 35 4.18 4.55 -17.38
CA ASN A 35 3.28 5.47 -16.69
C ASN A 35 2.66 4.87 -15.42
N LEU A 36 2.48 3.55 -15.37
CA LEU A 36 1.92 2.83 -14.22
C LEU A 36 2.98 2.32 -13.23
N MET A 37 4.28 2.46 -13.51
CA MET A 37 5.35 2.04 -12.59
C MET A 37 5.19 2.61 -11.17
N PRO A 38 4.82 3.87 -10.95
CA PRO A 38 4.55 4.40 -9.60
C PRO A 38 3.41 3.66 -8.89
N VAL A 39 2.36 3.29 -9.62
CA VAL A 39 1.20 2.55 -9.07
C VAL A 39 1.62 1.12 -8.70
N PHE A 40 2.41 0.45 -9.55
CA PHE A 40 2.95 -0.86 -9.24
C PHE A 40 3.87 -0.84 -8.01
N ALA A 41 4.61 0.24 -7.78
CA ALA A 41 5.42 0.38 -6.59
C ALA A 41 4.59 0.41 -5.29
N LEU A 42 3.36 0.96 -5.32
CA LEU A 42 2.43 0.88 -4.18
C LEU A 42 2.06 -0.57 -3.88
N SER A 43 1.73 -1.35 -4.91
CA SER A 43 1.41 -2.77 -4.78
C SER A 43 2.59 -3.59 -4.24
N ILE A 44 3.80 -3.35 -4.76
CA ILE A 44 5.02 -4.00 -4.28
C ILE A 44 5.28 -3.65 -2.81
N ARG A 45 5.18 -2.37 -2.42
CA ARG A 45 5.31 -1.99 -1.01
C ARG A 45 4.24 -2.67 -0.16
N ASN A 46 2.97 -2.70 -0.58
CA ASN A 46 1.89 -3.38 0.14
C ASN A 46 2.15 -4.88 0.34
N GLN A 47 2.69 -5.55 -0.68
CA GLN A 47 3.10 -6.95 -0.58
C GLN A 47 4.26 -7.12 0.39
N MET A 48 5.25 -6.22 0.37
CA MET A 48 6.33 -6.20 1.36
C MET A 48 5.77 -5.97 2.77
N ALA A 49 4.90 -4.98 3.02
CA ALA A 49 4.31 -4.79 4.36
C ALA A 49 3.52 -6.01 4.86
N ASN A 50 2.88 -6.74 3.94
CA ASN A 50 2.18 -7.98 4.26
C ASN A 50 3.10 -9.21 4.33
N GLY A 51 4.41 -9.08 4.11
CA GLY A 51 5.36 -10.19 4.17
C GLY A 51 5.04 -11.27 3.13
N VAL A 52 4.62 -10.89 1.93
CA VAL A 52 4.41 -11.84 0.83
C VAL A 52 5.76 -12.37 0.36
N GLY A 53 5.89 -13.69 0.22
CA GLY A 53 7.14 -14.33 -0.23
C GLY A 53 8.33 -14.11 0.70
N GLY A 54 8.10 -13.75 1.97
CA GLY A 54 9.15 -13.42 2.93
C GLY A 54 8.59 -13.24 4.33
N THR A 55 9.32 -12.49 5.16
CA THR A 55 8.89 -12.09 6.49
C THR A 55 9.08 -10.59 6.65
N THR A 56 8.08 -9.91 7.16
CA THR A 56 8.18 -8.49 7.49
C THR A 56 8.13 -8.29 8.99
N VAL A 57 9.09 -7.53 9.50
CA VAL A 57 9.08 -7.06 10.88
C VAL A 57 8.54 -5.64 10.87
N ALA A 58 7.39 -5.44 11.51
CA ALA A 58 6.76 -4.14 11.67
C ALA A 58 6.95 -3.63 13.10
N THR A 59 7.65 -2.51 13.24
CA THR A 59 7.97 -1.90 14.53
C THR A 59 7.11 -0.65 14.72
N TYR A 60 6.30 -0.68 15.77
CA TYR A 60 5.51 0.44 16.25
C TYR A 60 6.22 1.05 17.44
N TYR A 61 6.68 2.29 17.29
CA TYR A 61 7.27 3.07 18.39
C TYR A 61 6.16 3.76 19.20
N GLY A 62 6.46 4.20 20.41
CA GLY A 62 5.52 4.87 21.30
C GLY A 62 5.63 4.38 22.74
N ASN A 63 4.68 4.78 23.59
CA ASN A 63 4.65 4.36 25.00
C ASN A 63 4.45 2.85 25.17
N ILE A 64 3.79 2.21 24.20
CA ILE A 64 3.62 0.75 24.13
C ILE A 64 4.31 0.28 22.84
N PRO A 65 5.65 0.12 22.86
CA PRO A 65 6.36 -0.37 21.69
C PRO A 65 5.93 -1.79 21.37
N ARG A 66 5.66 -2.07 20.10
CA ARG A 66 5.30 -3.41 19.64
C ARG A 66 6.03 -3.76 18.36
N VAL A 67 6.42 -5.02 18.28
CA VAL A 67 7.04 -5.61 17.10
C VAL A 67 6.15 -6.75 16.63
N PHE A 68 5.76 -6.70 15.36
CA PHE A 68 4.98 -7.75 14.72
C PHE A 68 5.79 -8.43 13.63
N PHE A 69 5.68 -9.75 13.58
CA PHE A 69 6.12 -10.57 12.46
C PHE A 69 4.92 -10.77 11.53
N ILE A 70 5.08 -10.38 10.27
CA ILE A 70 4.04 -10.43 9.25
C ILE A 70 4.48 -11.38 8.15
N GLN A 71 3.66 -12.39 7.88
CA GLN A 71 3.86 -13.35 6.81
C GLN A 71 2.52 -13.60 6.11
N ASN A 72 2.46 -13.32 4.80
CA ASN A 72 1.23 -13.40 4.01
C ASN A 72 0.00 -12.73 4.68
N GLY A 73 0.21 -11.56 5.26
CA GLY A 73 -0.82 -10.76 5.92
C GLY A 73 -1.10 -11.13 7.38
N LEU A 74 -0.74 -12.33 7.83
CA LEU A 74 -0.91 -12.78 9.23
C LEU A 74 0.10 -12.09 10.13
N ARG A 75 -0.37 -11.53 11.24
CA ARG A 75 0.46 -10.86 12.24
C ARG A 75 0.67 -11.74 13.45
N ARG A 76 1.91 -11.82 13.91
CA ARG A 76 2.29 -12.55 15.11
C ARG A 76 3.17 -11.70 16.01
N ILE A 77 3.06 -11.91 17.31
CA ILE A 77 3.95 -11.33 18.33
C ILE A 77 5.00 -12.37 18.69
N CYS A 78 6.24 -11.91 18.85
CA CYS A 78 7.32 -12.74 19.37
C CYS A 78 7.37 -12.64 20.89
N ASN A 79 7.16 -13.76 21.59
CA ASN A 79 7.32 -13.88 23.04
C ASN A 79 8.75 -14.32 23.39
N GLY A 80 9.73 -13.58 22.89
CA GLY A 80 11.15 -13.89 23.03
C GLY A 80 12.02 -12.76 22.47
N ARG A 81 13.26 -13.09 22.08
CA ARG A 81 14.17 -12.12 21.47
C ARG A 81 13.95 -12.04 19.96
N VAL A 82 13.93 -10.83 19.41
CA VAL A 82 13.85 -10.58 17.97
C VAL A 82 15.26 -10.46 17.38
N GLU A 83 15.56 -11.22 16.32
CA GLU A 83 16.82 -11.17 15.59
C GLU A 83 16.58 -11.17 14.08
N GLY A 84 16.57 -9.98 13.46
CA GLY A 84 16.23 -9.82 12.05
C GLY A 84 14.83 -10.42 11.78
N PRO A 85 14.68 -11.35 10.82
CA PRO A 85 13.39 -12.00 10.53
C PRO A 85 13.03 -13.14 11.50
N ARG A 86 13.83 -13.39 12.55
CA ARG A 86 13.63 -14.53 13.46
C ARG A 86 13.10 -14.09 14.81
N CYS A 87 12.19 -14.89 15.34
CA CYS A 87 11.80 -14.87 16.74
C CYS A 87 12.51 -16.01 17.47
N LEU A 88 13.33 -15.68 18.46
CA LEU A 88 13.94 -16.63 19.39
C LEU A 88 12.99 -16.86 20.57
N GLY A 89 11.83 -17.43 20.29
CA GLY A 89 10.74 -17.65 21.22
C GLY A 89 9.53 -18.22 20.50
N SER A 90 8.36 -18.20 21.15
CA SER A 90 7.10 -18.54 20.47
C SER A 90 6.59 -17.34 19.65
N LEU A 91 6.01 -17.65 18.49
CA LEU A 91 5.25 -16.70 17.69
C LEU A 91 3.76 -16.98 17.91
N GLU A 92 3.04 -16.00 18.46
CA GLU A 92 1.61 -16.11 18.72
C GLU A 92 0.82 -15.18 17.80
N PRO A 93 -0.32 -15.60 17.26
CA PRO A 93 -1.21 -14.72 16.51
C PRO A 93 -1.59 -13.47 17.31
N PHE A 94 -1.57 -12.31 16.66
CA PHE A 94 -2.08 -11.09 17.26
C PHE A 94 -3.56 -10.90 16.93
N GLU A 95 -4.37 -10.75 17.97
CA GLU A 95 -5.79 -10.43 17.89
C GLU A 95 -6.09 -9.14 18.65
N ILE A 96 -7.01 -8.35 18.13
CA ILE A 96 -7.47 -7.13 18.80
C ILE A 96 -8.52 -7.54 19.82
N THR A 97 -8.15 -7.48 21.09
CA THR A 97 -9.02 -7.88 22.21
C THR A 97 -9.37 -6.69 23.10
N THR A 98 -8.52 -5.69 23.12
CA THR A 98 -8.69 -4.45 23.88
C THR A 98 -8.87 -3.24 22.96
N ARG A 99 -9.34 -2.13 23.53
CA ARG A 99 -9.46 -0.86 22.81
C ARG A 99 -8.07 -0.32 22.41
N GLU A 100 -7.07 -0.55 23.24
CA GLU A 100 -5.68 -0.13 23.05
C GLU A 100 -5.02 -0.91 21.91
N ASP A 101 -5.42 -2.16 21.67
CA ASP A 101 -4.92 -2.95 20.53
C ASP A 101 -5.26 -2.31 19.17
N LEU A 102 -6.32 -1.49 19.10
CA LEU A 102 -6.66 -0.72 17.89
C LEU A 102 -5.62 0.35 17.56
N CYS A 103 -4.71 0.71 18.46
CA CYS A 103 -3.52 1.49 18.11
C CYS A 103 -2.68 0.79 17.02
N PHE A 104 -2.75 -0.54 16.94
CA PHE A 104 -2.05 -1.34 15.95
C PHE A 104 -2.96 -1.76 14.80
N ALA A 105 -4.16 -1.18 14.64
CA ALA A 105 -5.04 -1.47 13.51
C ALA A 105 -4.33 -1.22 12.16
N LYS A 106 -4.55 -2.12 11.19
CA LYS A 106 -4.03 -1.93 9.82
C LYS A 106 -4.87 -0.89 9.07
N THR A 107 -6.17 -0.87 9.33
CA THR A 107 -7.11 -0.02 8.61
C THR A 107 -7.44 1.20 9.46
N HIS A 108 -7.24 2.37 8.86
CA HIS A 108 -7.64 3.64 9.45
C HIS A 108 -8.10 4.62 8.38
N ALA A 109 -8.89 5.60 8.80
CA ALA A 109 -9.26 6.74 7.97
C ALA A 109 -9.36 8.00 8.84
N GLN A 110 -8.84 9.11 8.34
CA GLN A 110 -8.86 10.40 9.01
C GLN A 110 -9.87 11.33 8.33
N VAL A 111 -10.83 11.87 9.09
CA VAL A 111 -11.83 12.83 8.62
C VAL A 111 -12.06 13.89 9.69
N ASN A 112 -11.92 15.17 9.36
CA ASN A 112 -12.21 16.32 10.25
C ASN A 112 -11.55 16.20 11.64
N ASN A 113 -10.23 15.97 11.69
CA ASN A 113 -9.44 15.78 12.92
C ASN A 113 -9.88 14.58 13.79
N ARG A 114 -10.69 13.68 13.24
CA ARG A 114 -11.03 12.39 13.83
C ARG A 114 -10.36 11.27 13.04
N ILE A 115 -10.12 10.18 13.73
CA ILE A 115 -9.58 8.95 13.17
C ILE A 115 -10.53 7.80 13.48
N CYS A 116 -10.93 7.09 12.44
CA CYS A 116 -11.61 5.81 12.51
C CYS A 116 -10.56 4.71 12.38
N LEU A 117 -10.56 3.75 13.31
CA LEU A 117 -9.67 2.59 13.34
C LEU A 117 -10.51 1.32 13.24
N SER A 118 -9.98 0.28 12.60
CA SER A 118 -10.60 -1.05 12.63
C SER A 118 -9.60 -2.18 12.45
N ALA A 119 -9.94 -3.31 13.05
CA ALA A 119 -9.26 -4.58 12.79
C ALA A 119 -9.51 -5.11 11.36
N GLY A 120 -10.60 -4.68 10.72
CA GLY A 120 -11.06 -5.12 9.41
C GLY A 120 -11.26 -3.97 8.42
N GLN A 121 -12.16 -4.15 7.46
CA GLN A 121 -12.52 -3.09 6.50
C GLN A 121 -13.38 -2.02 7.19
N ILE A 122 -13.24 -0.75 6.77
CA ILE A 122 -14.02 0.37 7.34
C ILE A 122 -14.80 1.13 6.29
N ASN A 123 -16.00 1.55 6.70
CA ASN A 123 -16.81 2.56 6.06
C ASN A 123 -16.84 3.80 6.95
N VAL A 124 -16.53 4.96 6.39
CA VAL A 124 -16.55 6.23 7.12
C VAL A 124 -17.47 7.19 6.40
N GLN A 125 -18.48 7.67 7.11
CA GLN A 125 -19.42 8.65 6.58
C GLN A 125 -19.31 9.94 7.38
N ALA A 126 -19.35 11.07 6.67
CA ALA A 126 -19.41 12.38 7.27
C ALA A 126 -20.67 13.09 6.78
N THR A 127 -21.62 13.36 7.66
CA THR A 127 -22.87 14.04 7.32
C THR A 127 -23.20 15.03 8.43
N ASN A 128 -23.46 16.29 8.05
CA ASN A 128 -23.79 17.38 8.99
C ASN A 128 -22.81 17.52 10.17
N GLY A 129 -21.52 17.30 9.93
CA GLY A 129 -20.47 17.39 10.96
C GLY A 129 -20.36 16.17 11.89
N GLN A 130 -21.27 15.19 11.78
CA GLN A 130 -21.15 13.91 12.45
C GLN A 130 -20.33 12.95 11.59
N VAL A 131 -19.36 12.27 12.21
CA VAL A 131 -18.56 11.22 11.58
C VAL A 131 -18.99 9.88 12.16
N THR A 132 -19.32 8.93 11.31
CA THR A 132 -19.58 7.53 11.69
C THR A 132 -18.43 6.64 11.23
N CYS A 133 -18.15 5.60 12.00
CA CYS A 133 -17.03 4.68 11.81
C CYS A 133 -17.56 3.26 11.96
N GLU A 134 -17.84 2.61 10.84
CA GLU A 134 -18.47 1.30 10.79
C GLU A 134 -17.53 0.29 10.14
N SER A 135 -17.58 -0.95 10.62
CA SER A 135 -16.88 -2.05 9.97
C SER A 135 -17.80 -2.68 8.93
N VAL A 136 -17.23 -3.08 7.80
CA VAL A 136 -17.95 -3.81 6.75
C VAL A 136 -18.12 -5.30 7.13
N ASP A 137 -17.23 -5.81 7.97
CA ASP A 137 -17.08 -7.23 8.34
C ASP A 137 -17.47 -7.54 9.80
N GLY A 138 -18.08 -6.59 10.52
CA GLY A 138 -18.47 -6.73 11.93
C GLY A 138 -17.30 -6.67 12.92
N MET A 139 -16.09 -6.36 12.45
CA MET A 139 -14.90 -6.22 13.27
C MET A 139 -14.95 -4.97 14.17
N PRO A 140 -14.27 -4.97 15.33
CA PRO A 140 -14.25 -3.82 16.23
C PRO A 140 -13.76 -2.55 15.54
N THR A 141 -14.52 -1.46 15.69
CA THR A 141 -14.15 -0.13 15.23
C THR A 141 -14.01 0.85 16.38
N LEU A 142 -13.25 1.92 16.15
CA LEU A 142 -13.07 2.99 17.14
C LEU A 142 -12.90 4.33 16.45
N LEU A 143 -13.77 5.29 16.82
CA LEU A 143 -13.70 6.67 16.39
C LEU A 143 -13.17 7.55 17.52
N LEU A 144 -12.07 8.26 17.29
CA LEU A 144 -11.44 9.16 18.23
C LEU A 144 -11.12 10.50 17.57
N THR A 145 -10.89 11.54 18.36
CA THR A 145 -10.09 12.68 17.88
C THR A 145 -8.62 12.28 17.76
N MET A 146 -7.85 12.99 16.92
CA MET A 146 -6.40 12.75 16.83
C MET A 146 -5.68 12.94 18.18
N MET A 147 -6.16 13.86 19.02
CA MET A 147 -5.63 14.06 20.38
C MET A 147 -5.91 12.85 21.28
N GLN A 148 -7.13 12.30 21.25
CA GLN A 148 -7.47 11.08 21.98
C GLN A 148 -6.65 9.89 21.50
N TYR A 149 -6.46 9.75 20.18
CA TYR A 149 -5.59 8.74 19.60
C TYR A 149 -4.17 8.85 20.13
N ARG A 150 -3.58 10.05 20.08
CA ARG A 150 -2.23 10.32 20.60
C ARG A 150 -2.13 9.98 22.09
N ASN A 151 -3.11 10.38 22.90
CA ASN A 151 -3.09 10.06 24.33
C ASN A 151 -3.15 8.55 24.58
N MET A 152 -3.94 7.81 23.80
CA MET A 152 -4.09 6.36 23.91
C MET A 152 -2.86 5.60 23.37
N CYS A 153 -2.29 6.05 22.26
CA CYS A 153 -1.29 5.30 21.49
C CYS A 153 0.15 5.82 21.66
N GLY A 154 0.38 6.73 22.61
CA GLY A 154 1.72 7.20 22.98
C GLY A 154 2.27 8.33 22.09
N ASN A 155 1.46 9.33 21.82
CA ASN A 155 1.73 10.55 21.04
C ASN A 155 2.27 10.32 19.62
N ARG A 156 1.91 9.19 19.01
CA ARG A 156 2.24 8.87 17.63
C ARG A 156 1.07 9.06 16.68
N LEU A 157 1.34 8.92 15.40
CA LEU A 157 0.36 8.79 14.32
C LEU A 157 0.10 7.30 14.02
N PRO A 158 -1.07 6.93 13.49
CA PRO A 158 -1.40 5.52 13.18
C PRO A 158 -0.49 4.92 12.13
N TRP A 159 0.03 5.76 11.24
CA TRP A 159 0.89 5.33 10.16
C TRP A 159 2.35 5.23 10.56
N GLU A 160 2.83 5.91 11.62
CA GLU A 160 4.21 5.84 12.12
C GLU A 160 4.63 4.41 12.54
N VAL A 161 5.06 3.63 11.56
CA VAL A 161 5.46 2.22 11.65
C VAL A 161 6.67 2.03 10.76
N ILE A 162 7.70 1.34 11.25
CA ILE A 162 8.85 0.98 10.41
C ILE A 162 8.71 -0.49 10.02
N TYR A 163 8.72 -0.74 8.71
CA TYR A 163 8.69 -2.08 8.14
C TYR A 163 10.09 -2.47 7.66
N ARG A 164 10.53 -3.67 8.02
CA ARG A 164 11.72 -4.32 7.46
C ARG A 164 11.31 -5.63 6.81
N TYR A 165 11.38 -5.69 5.48
CA TYR A 165 11.04 -6.88 4.70
C TYR A 165 12.30 -7.71 4.41
N TYR A 166 12.22 -8.99 4.73
CA TYR A 166 13.23 -10.02 4.51
C TYR A 166 12.67 -11.04 3.50
N PRO A 167 13.15 -11.05 2.25
CA PRO A 167 12.66 -11.96 1.24
C PRO A 167 13.07 -13.40 1.57
N ASN A 168 12.22 -14.37 1.22
CA ASN A 168 12.58 -15.78 1.24
C ASN A 168 12.99 -16.20 -0.18
N PRO A 169 14.29 -16.45 -0.47
CA PRO A 169 14.76 -16.76 -1.82
C PRO A 169 14.14 -18.03 -2.41
N SER A 170 13.58 -18.91 -1.58
CA SER A 170 12.89 -20.13 -2.03
C SER A 170 11.42 -19.93 -2.40
N ASP A 171 10.80 -18.78 -2.07
CA ASP A 171 9.41 -18.49 -2.45
C ASP A 171 9.39 -17.70 -3.78
N PRO A 172 8.72 -18.20 -4.83
CA PRO A 172 8.65 -17.50 -6.13
C PRO A 172 7.90 -16.16 -6.06
N ARG A 173 7.17 -15.88 -4.98
CA ARG A 173 6.47 -14.61 -4.74
C ARG A 173 7.36 -13.61 -3.99
N ALA A 174 8.59 -13.99 -3.63
CA ALA A 174 9.52 -13.10 -2.95
C ALA A 174 9.82 -11.86 -3.79
N ILE A 175 9.79 -10.70 -3.15
CA ILE A 175 10.09 -9.44 -3.80
C ILE A 175 11.61 -9.28 -3.80
N ALA A 176 12.19 -9.22 -4.99
CA ALA A 176 13.63 -9.00 -5.14
C ALA A 176 14.05 -7.65 -4.56
N ILE A 177 15.19 -7.66 -3.84
CA ILE A 177 15.88 -6.48 -3.30
C ILE A 177 17.34 -6.53 -3.78
N PRO A 178 17.82 -5.53 -4.54
CA PRO A 178 17.09 -4.35 -5.01
C PRO A 178 15.95 -4.72 -5.97
N ASN A 179 14.91 -3.90 -6.00
CA ASN A 179 13.76 -4.11 -6.88
C ASN A 179 14.01 -3.49 -8.26
N SER A 180 13.51 -4.11 -9.33
CA SER A 180 13.63 -3.58 -10.69
C SER A 180 12.80 -2.32 -10.92
N ASN A 181 11.78 -2.07 -10.10
CA ASN A 181 11.00 -0.84 -10.14
C ASN A 181 11.70 0.28 -9.33
N PRO A 182 12.21 1.35 -9.98
CA PRO A 182 12.93 2.45 -9.34
C PRO A 182 12.08 3.29 -8.38
N HIS A 183 10.74 3.15 -8.40
CA HIS A 183 9.85 3.80 -7.45
C HIS A 183 9.75 3.04 -6.12
N VAL A 184 10.26 1.80 -6.04
CA VAL A 184 10.38 1.06 -4.78
C VAL A 184 11.66 1.49 -4.09
N ARG A 185 11.53 2.46 -3.17
CA ARG A 185 12.64 2.97 -2.37
C ARG A 185 12.74 2.24 -1.04
N CYS A 186 13.92 1.72 -0.76
CA CYS A 186 14.29 1.14 0.51
C CYS A 186 15.31 2.06 1.19
N LEU A 187 15.20 2.25 2.50
CA LEU A 187 16.11 3.08 3.29
C LEU A 187 17.49 2.44 3.48
N ASN A 188 17.68 1.21 2.98
CA ASN A 188 18.94 0.48 2.75
C ASN A 188 20.07 0.76 3.76
N ASN A 189 19.92 0.24 4.98
CA ASN A 189 21.01 0.12 5.94
C ASN A 189 21.60 -1.31 6.02
N GLU A 190 20.96 -2.30 5.37
CA GLU A 190 21.33 -3.72 5.44
C GLU A 190 21.15 -4.39 4.05
N PRO A 191 22.16 -5.11 3.51
CA PRO A 191 22.04 -5.79 2.23
C PRO A 191 20.92 -6.85 2.21
N GLY A 192 20.11 -6.85 1.15
CA GLY A 192 19.03 -7.83 0.99
C GLY A 192 17.78 -7.58 1.85
N VAL A 193 17.72 -6.45 2.56
CA VAL A 193 16.58 -6.05 3.40
C VAL A 193 16.03 -4.73 2.90
N CYS A 194 14.70 -4.64 2.77
CA CYS A 194 14.05 -3.37 2.45
C CYS A 194 13.41 -2.80 3.70
N GLU A 195 14.01 -1.72 4.22
CA GLU A 195 13.41 -0.91 5.29
C GLU A 195 12.61 0.25 4.68
N PHE A 196 11.40 0.50 5.20
CA PHE A 196 10.57 1.61 4.76
C PHE A 196 9.52 2.00 5.81
N GLU A 197 9.12 3.27 5.83
CA GLU A 197 8.11 3.78 6.76
C GLU A 197 6.69 3.53 6.27
N GLY A 198 5.77 3.33 7.21
CA GLY A 198 4.35 3.49 7.05
C GLY A 198 4.02 4.99 6.90
N ASP A 199 4.20 5.52 5.71
CA ASP A 199 3.27 6.43 5.00
C ASP A 199 4.02 7.26 3.96
N SER A 200 3.38 7.38 2.81
CA SER A 200 3.66 8.11 1.57
C SER A 200 3.11 7.32 0.38
N THR A 201 2.81 6.03 0.55
CA THR A 201 2.37 5.13 -0.55
C THR A 201 1.43 3.98 -0.14
N MET A 202 1.09 3.83 1.15
CA MET A 202 0.20 2.75 1.64
C MET A 202 -1.17 3.23 2.15
N GLY A 203 -1.58 4.45 1.81
CA GLY A 203 -2.98 4.85 2.02
C GLY A 203 -3.23 6.19 2.70
N GLY A 204 -2.64 7.28 2.20
CA GLY A 204 -3.34 8.58 2.19
C GLY A 204 -4.64 8.56 1.38
N GLY A 205 -4.88 7.48 0.63
CA GLY A 205 -6.16 7.02 0.13
C GLY A 205 -5.99 5.58 -0.36
N GLY A 206 -6.68 4.63 0.28
CA GLY A 206 -6.69 3.23 -0.16
C GLY A 206 -5.70 2.33 0.58
N GLY A 207 -6.13 1.79 1.73
CA GLY A 207 -5.52 0.61 2.31
C GLY A 207 -5.71 -0.58 1.37
N GLY A 208 -4.61 -1.25 1.02
CA GLY A 208 -4.67 -2.54 0.33
C GLY A 208 -5.41 -3.57 1.19
N ALA A 209 -6.38 -4.25 0.56
CA ALA A 209 -7.26 -5.31 1.09
C ALA A 209 -8.54 -4.88 1.86
N GLY A 210 -8.87 -3.58 1.88
CA GLY A 210 -10.16 -3.12 2.40
C GLY A 210 -10.74 -1.98 1.60
N GLY A 211 -11.86 -2.19 0.91
CA GLY A 211 -12.57 -1.12 0.21
C GLY A 211 -12.95 -0.02 1.19
N MET A 212 -12.26 1.11 1.14
CA MET A 212 -12.61 2.30 1.90
C MET A 212 -13.63 3.08 1.07
N PHE A 213 -14.87 3.13 1.55
CA PHE A 213 -15.86 4.05 1.03
C PHE A 213 -15.92 5.24 1.99
N VAL A 214 -15.53 6.42 1.51
CA VAL A 214 -15.79 7.68 2.20
C VAL A 214 -16.86 8.40 1.40
N SER A 215 -18.06 8.49 1.95
CA SER A 215 -19.15 9.29 1.38
C SER A 215 -19.35 10.54 2.25
N SER A 216 -19.21 11.72 1.65
CA SER A 216 -19.58 12.99 2.26
C SER A 216 -20.70 13.60 1.43
N ASN A 217 -21.91 13.61 1.97
CA ASN A 217 -23.01 14.39 1.42
C ASN A 217 -23.05 15.74 2.14
N ASN A 218 -22.06 16.57 1.85
CA ASN A 218 -22.11 18.00 2.10
C ASN A 218 -21.29 18.68 1.00
N GLY A 219 -21.95 19.52 0.21
CA GLY A 219 -21.37 20.19 -0.95
C GLY A 219 -20.05 20.86 -0.62
N GLY A 220 -18.99 20.47 -1.34
CA GLY A 220 -17.64 20.98 -1.15
C GLY A 220 -16.62 19.91 -0.79
N PHE A 221 -16.40 18.94 -1.70
CA PHE A 221 -15.17 18.14 -1.66
C PHE A 221 -14.03 18.95 -2.30
N HIS A 222 -13.09 19.41 -1.48
CA HIS A 222 -11.72 19.60 -1.94
C HIS A 222 -11.01 18.25 -1.85
N PHE A 223 -10.92 17.55 -2.99
CA PHE A 223 -9.81 16.64 -3.21
C PHE A 223 -8.55 17.49 -3.31
N ASN A 224 -7.73 17.54 -2.27
CA ASN A 224 -6.33 17.88 -2.47
C ASN A 224 -5.63 16.66 -3.07
N SER A 225 -5.94 16.38 -4.33
CA SER A 225 -4.98 15.74 -5.21
C SER A 225 -3.86 16.77 -5.40
N PHE A 226 -2.68 16.49 -4.87
CA PHE A 226 -1.48 17.19 -5.30
C PHE A 226 -1.29 16.92 -6.79
N SER A 227 -1.77 17.84 -7.65
CA SER A 227 -1.25 17.99 -9.00
C SER A 227 -0.04 18.91 -8.88
N GLY A 228 1.14 18.40 -9.28
CA GLY A 228 2.35 19.18 -9.32
C GLY A 228 2.21 20.45 -10.18
N ARG A 229 2.89 21.49 -9.73
CA ARG A 229 3.71 22.32 -10.61
C ARG A 229 5.17 22.09 -10.22
#